data_AF-A0A919IKA8-F1
#
_entry.id   AF-A0A919IKA8-F1
#
_cell.length_a   1.000
_cell.length_b   1.000
_cell.length_c   1.000
_cell.angle_alpha   90.00
_cell.angle_beta   90.00
_cell.angle_gamma   90.00
#
_symmetry.space_group_name_H-M   'P 1'
#
loop_
_entity.id
_entity.type
_entity.pdbx_description
1 polymer ?
#
loop_
_entity_poly.entity_id
_entity_poly.type
_entity_poly.pdbx_seq_one_letter_code
_entity_poly.pdbx_strand_id
1 'polypeptide(L)'
;MSKHGELPELAAAVLQPGFVGTTAPDWIRRRLAEGLGGVALFARNVESPAQVAALTAQLRAERPDVIVAIDEEAGDVTRFESRDGSSRPGNLALGAIDDPLLTEAVARDLGCELAAAGITLDYAPDADVNNNPDNPVIGVRAFGAEPHLVARHAAAFVRGLQTYGVAACAKHFPGHGDTAVDSHHDVPLIDRTAEELAANELVPFRAAIAAGAKVVMTGHLLVPAYDNDLPATLSPRILTGLLRDELGFDGLIVTDGIEMQGVRRRFGLAGATVRALAAGVDAICVGGDHADEETALHLRDAIVAAVLSGELPEARLRDAVARVRALGAWTTRTQKEAGVVRGPQPASEIGFNAARRAVRVTRAESGPELPVAGVPHVVEFAPPRNIAIGEETPWGIGAPLAALLPGTTAIRLSADDHPTSTLSLTALLPTSGLSNGSLSNGHSSADGLSADGLSGGGLPADGLPADGLAVDGLSNGDLSADGLSNRGLSAGDLSADGLAGPADAASLVLAGAAGRPLILVVRDVHRHRWIADILDVVLETRPDAIVVEMGIPVKVLGGVHVATFGATRACGQAAAELIAGANIPEPVAA
;
A
#
# COMPACT_ATOMS: atom_id res chain seq x y z
N MET A 1 31.40 32.28 -15.58
CA MET A 1 30.97 31.04 -14.88
C MET A 1 31.57 29.87 -15.64
N SER A 2 32.26 28.95 -14.98
CA SER A 2 32.87 27.80 -15.68
C SER A 2 31.76 26.91 -16.26
N LYS A 3 32.03 26.18 -17.34
CA LYS A 3 31.08 25.24 -17.96
C LYS A 3 30.51 24.19 -16.99
N HIS A 4 31.12 24.01 -15.82
CA HIS A 4 30.73 23.01 -14.81
C HIS A 4 30.06 23.58 -13.56
N GLY A 5 29.88 24.91 -13.46
CA GLY A 5 29.29 25.55 -12.28
C GLY A 5 27.81 25.21 -12.05
N GLU A 6 27.10 24.77 -13.08
CA GLU A 6 25.65 24.46 -13.05
C GLU A 6 25.35 22.98 -12.73
N LEU A 7 26.35 22.08 -12.74
CA LEU A 7 26.11 20.64 -12.62
C LEU A 7 25.39 20.24 -11.32
N PRO A 8 25.70 20.80 -10.14
CA PRO A 8 24.98 20.46 -8.91
C PRO A 8 23.48 20.82 -8.96
N GLU A 9 23.12 21.92 -9.61
CA GLU A 9 21.72 22.32 -9.81
C GLU A 9 21.01 21.34 -10.74
N LEU A 10 21.64 20.97 -11.86
CA LEU A 10 21.08 20.00 -12.81
C LEU A 10 20.92 18.61 -12.17
N ALA A 11 21.89 18.18 -11.37
CA ALA A 11 21.83 16.92 -10.64
C ALA A 11 20.72 16.93 -9.58
N ALA A 12 20.52 18.04 -8.86
CA ALA A 12 19.42 18.17 -7.91
C ALA A 12 18.04 18.18 -8.62
N ALA A 13 17.97 18.76 -9.82
CA ALA A 13 16.72 18.89 -10.56
C ALA A 13 16.09 17.55 -11.00
N VAL A 14 16.81 16.44 -10.97
CA VAL A 14 16.27 15.10 -11.28
C VAL A 14 15.92 14.27 -10.04
N LEU A 15 16.11 14.79 -8.83
CA LEU A 15 15.82 14.06 -7.59
C LEU A 15 14.43 14.41 -7.05
N GLN A 16 13.76 13.40 -6.49
CA GLN A 16 12.49 13.51 -5.77
C GLN A 16 12.61 12.85 -4.38
N PRO A 17 13.36 13.47 -3.44
CA PRO A 17 13.52 12.93 -2.10
C PRO A 17 12.25 13.07 -1.27
N GLY A 18 11.98 12.06 -0.44
CA GLY A 18 11.10 12.15 0.70
C GLY A 18 11.75 12.84 1.89
N PHE A 19 10.93 13.18 2.87
CA PHE A 19 11.38 13.75 4.15
C PHE A 19 10.48 13.29 5.30
N VAL A 20 10.90 13.55 6.54
CA VAL A 20 10.13 13.26 7.75
C VAL A 20 9.42 14.51 8.25
N GLY A 21 8.19 14.33 8.75
CA GLY A 21 7.38 15.40 9.35
C GLY A 21 6.28 15.92 8.43
N THR A 22 5.42 16.76 9.01
CA THR A 22 4.18 17.27 8.39
C THR A 22 4.27 18.74 7.96
N THR A 23 5.47 19.30 8.01
CA THR A 23 5.82 20.64 7.50
C THR A 23 7.09 20.56 6.66
N ALA A 24 7.32 21.55 5.78
CA ALA A 24 8.47 21.52 4.90
C ALA A 24 9.74 21.77 5.72
N PRO A 25 10.67 20.80 5.84
CA PRO A 25 11.86 20.99 6.63
C PRO A 25 12.78 22.01 5.95
N ASP A 26 13.56 22.73 6.76
CA ASP A 26 14.42 23.81 6.27
C ASP A 26 15.36 23.36 5.15
N TRP A 27 15.86 22.11 5.20
CA TRP A 27 16.73 21.58 4.18
C TRP A 27 16.04 21.42 2.83
N ILE A 28 14.80 20.89 2.80
CA ILE A 28 14.01 20.78 1.57
C ILE A 28 13.80 22.18 0.98
N ARG A 29 13.44 23.16 1.81
CA ARG A 29 13.23 24.55 1.35
C ARG A 29 14.49 25.14 0.71
N ARG A 30 15.65 25.00 1.38
CA ARG A 30 16.95 25.41 0.81
C ARG A 30 17.26 24.69 -0.50
N ARG A 31 17.09 23.36 -0.55
CA ARG A 31 17.38 22.57 -1.76
C ARG A 31 16.46 22.93 -2.93
N LEU A 32 15.18 23.25 -2.67
CA LEU A 32 14.25 23.75 -3.70
C LEU A 32 14.70 25.08 -4.30
N ALA A 33 15.12 26.03 -3.45
CA ALA A 33 15.70 27.29 -3.91
C ALA A 33 17.00 27.09 -4.72
N GLU A 34 17.71 25.99 -4.48
CA GLU A 34 18.94 25.59 -5.21
C GLU A 34 18.68 24.66 -6.40
N GLY A 35 17.42 24.43 -6.78
CA GLY A 35 17.08 23.74 -8.03
C GLY A 35 16.58 22.30 -7.90
N LEU A 36 16.35 21.78 -6.70
CA LEU A 36 15.69 20.48 -6.51
C LEU A 36 14.38 20.38 -7.30
N GLY A 37 14.18 19.26 -8.01
CA GLY A 37 13.10 19.11 -8.99
C GLY A 37 11.74 18.77 -8.40
N GLY A 38 11.74 18.01 -7.31
CA GLY A 38 10.51 17.65 -6.61
C GLY A 38 10.74 16.99 -5.26
N VAL A 39 9.66 16.51 -4.66
CA VAL A 39 9.65 15.71 -3.42
C VAL A 39 8.65 14.58 -3.54
N ALA A 40 8.87 13.49 -2.82
CA ALA A 40 7.92 12.39 -2.68
C ALA A 40 7.32 12.37 -1.27
N LEU A 41 5.99 12.49 -1.16
CA LEU A 41 5.29 12.40 0.10
C LEU A 41 4.86 10.96 0.40
N PHE A 42 4.90 10.60 1.67
CA PHE A 42 4.49 9.31 2.22
C PHE A 42 3.45 9.53 3.31
N ALA A 43 2.88 8.45 3.85
CA ALA A 43 1.85 8.52 4.89
C ALA A 43 2.29 9.35 6.11
N ARG A 44 3.58 9.28 6.49
CA ARG A 44 4.18 10.09 7.57
C ARG A 44 4.13 11.61 7.34
N ASN A 45 3.86 12.06 6.13
CA ASN A 45 3.73 13.48 5.79
C ASN A 45 2.27 13.97 5.80
N VAL A 46 1.31 13.05 5.99
CA VAL A 46 -0.12 13.30 5.90
C VAL A 46 -0.78 13.17 7.28
N GLU A 47 -1.34 14.28 7.76
CA GLU A 47 -2.30 14.31 8.87
C GLU A 47 -3.72 14.61 8.41
N SER A 48 -3.86 15.51 7.42
CA SER A 48 -5.14 15.86 6.80
C SER A 48 -4.90 16.56 5.46
N PRO A 49 -5.88 16.58 4.54
CA PRO A 49 -5.78 17.32 3.29
C PRO A 49 -5.46 18.82 3.49
N ALA A 50 -5.98 19.44 4.56
CA ALA A 50 -5.71 20.83 4.89
C ALA A 50 -4.26 21.06 5.31
N GLN A 51 -3.70 20.16 6.13
CA GLN A 51 -2.29 20.22 6.51
C GLN A 51 -1.38 19.99 5.31
N VAL A 52 -1.69 19.04 4.43
CA VAL A 52 -0.93 18.82 3.18
C VAL A 52 -0.99 20.05 2.27
N ALA A 53 -2.14 20.71 2.15
CA ALA A 53 -2.26 21.97 1.41
C ALA A 53 -1.34 23.08 1.97
N ALA A 54 -1.21 23.18 3.29
CA ALA A 54 -0.29 24.12 3.93
C ALA A 54 1.18 23.74 3.70
N LEU A 55 1.51 22.45 3.79
CA LEU A 55 2.83 21.90 3.47
C LEU A 55 3.23 22.22 2.02
N THR A 56 2.39 21.90 1.05
CA THR A 56 2.70 22.14 -0.37
C THR A 56 2.76 23.63 -0.72
N ALA A 57 2.04 24.49 0.00
CA ALA A 57 2.19 25.94 -0.12
C ALA A 57 3.59 26.42 0.32
N GLN A 58 4.16 25.84 1.39
CA GLN A 58 5.54 26.15 1.82
C GLN A 58 6.56 25.74 0.75
N LEU A 59 6.40 24.57 0.13
CA LEU A 59 7.27 24.11 -0.95
C LEU A 59 7.19 25.02 -2.18
N ARG A 60 5.98 25.41 -2.59
CA ARG A 60 5.76 26.29 -3.75
C ARG A 60 6.20 27.73 -3.53
N ALA A 61 6.27 28.19 -2.28
CA ALA A 61 6.82 29.49 -1.96
C ALA A 61 8.32 29.57 -2.33
N GLU A 62 9.04 28.46 -2.23
CA GLU A 62 10.45 28.36 -2.68
C GLU A 62 10.53 28.12 -4.18
N ARG A 63 9.67 27.24 -4.72
CA ARG A 63 9.68 26.86 -6.13
C ARG A 63 8.25 26.67 -6.67
N PRO A 64 7.67 27.64 -7.41
CA PRO A 64 6.27 27.59 -7.83
C PRO A 64 5.88 26.38 -8.69
N ASP A 65 6.81 25.84 -9.48
CA ASP A 65 6.62 24.71 -10.39
C ASP A 65 7.11 23.36 -9.85
N VAL A 66 7.39 23.27 -8.54
CA VAL A 66 7.90 22.04 -7.90
C VAL A 66 6.95 20.85 -8.10
N ILE A 67 7.52 19.69 -8.39
CA ILE A 67 6.77 18.43 -8.38
C ILE A 67 6.60 17.95 -6.94
N VAL A 68 5.36 17.75 -6.52
CA VAL A 68 5.02 17.10 -5.27
C VAL A 68 4.33 15.81 -5.64
N ALA A 69 5.05 14.71 -5.47
CA ALA A 69 4.60 13.37 -5.78
C ALA A 69 4.00 12.69 -4.55
N ILE A 70 3.06 11.78 -4.75
CA ILE A 70 2.54 10.88 -3.73
C ILE A 70 2.15 9.55 -4.39
N ASP A 71 1.98 8.51 -3.58
CA ASP A 71 1.53 7.20 -4.02
C ASP A 71 0.11 6.93 -3.54
N GLU A 72 -0.89 7.46 -4.25
CA GLU A 72 -2.31 7.37 -3.88
C GLU A 72 -3.08 6.57 -4.96
N GLU A 73 -3.02 5.25 -4.91
CA GLU A 73 -3.69 4.38 -5.89
C GLU A 73 -5.20 4.25 -5.66
N ALA A 74 -5.73 4.90 -4.61
CA ALA A 74 -6.92 4.48 -3.88
C ALA A 74 -6.75 3.05 -3.33
N GLY A 75 -7.85 2.35 -3.02
CA GLY A 75 -7.72 0.96 -2.59
C GLY A 75 -6.98 0.81 -1.27
N ASP A 76 -6.16 -0.24 -1.19
CA ASP A 76 -5.33 -0.53 -0.03
C ASP A 76 -4.05 0.32 0.00
N VAL A 77 -3.64 0.90 -1.15
CA VAL A 77 -2.46 1.77 -1.25
C VAL A 77 -2.91 3.23 -1.24
N THR A 78 -3.18 3.72 -0.03
CA THR A 78 -3.55 5.11 0.25
C THR A 78 -2.57 5.74 1.23
N ARG A 79 -2.22 7.02 1.02
CA ARG A 79 -1.45 7.86 1.94
C ARG A 79 -2.34 8.93 2.54
N PHE A 80 -3.29 9.48 1.78
CA PHE A 80 -4.26 10.49 2.23
C PHE A 80 -5.17 9.96 3.32
N GLU A 81 -5.63 8.73 3.16
CA GLU A 81 -6.57 8.08 4.07
C GLU A 81 -5.92 6.92 4.83
N SER A 82 -4.59 6.87 4.92
CA SER A 82 -3.88 5.74 5.51
C SER A 82 -4.32 5.46 6.95
N ARG A 83 -4.73 6.47 7.71
CA ARG A 83 -5.20 6.32 9.10
C ARG A 83 -6.62 5.78 9.22
N ASP A 84 -7.46 6.01 8.22
CA ASP A 84 -8.89 5.73 8.28
C ASP A 84 -9.34 4.68 7.25
N GLY A 85 -8.45 4.23 6.36
CA GLY A 85 -8.73 3.35 5.22
C GLY A 85 -9.41 4.08 4.06
N SER A 86 -9.16 3.68 2.82
CA SER A 86 -9.66 4.43 1.66
C SER A 86 -11.20 4.49 1.58
N SER A 87 -11.71 5.70 1.32
CA SER A 87 -13.10 5.99 0.93
C SER A 87 -13.44 5.52 -0.49
N ARG A 88 -12.45 5.11 -1.27
CA ARG A 88 -12.60 4.63 -2.64
C ARG A 88 -12.21 3.15 -2.71
N PRO A 89 -12.86 2.35 -3.56
CA PRO A 89 -12.44 0.97 -3.77
C PRO A 89 -11.10 0.95 -4.51
N GLY A 90 -10.40 -0.18 -4.42
CA GLY A 90 -9.17 -0.41 -5.17
C GLY A 90 -9.40 -0.77 -6.64
N ASN A 91 -8.30 -0.93 -7.36
CA ASN A 91 -8.32 -1.21 -8.79
C ASN A 91 -9.02 -2.53 -9.12
N LEU A 92 -8.80 -3.62 -8.35
CA LEU A 92 -9.46 -4.89 -8.61
C LEU A 92 -10.99 -4.79 -8.49
N ALA A 93 -11.49 -4.05 -7.50
CA ALA A 93 -12.92 -3.78 -7.36
C ALA A 93 -13.48 -2.97 -8.54
N LEU A 94 -12.74 -1.97 -9.03
CA LEU A 94 -13.14 -1.23 -10.23
C LEU A 94 -13.15 -2.12 -11.49
N GLY A 95 -12.17 -3.01 -11.63
CA GLY A 95 -12.11 -3.98 -12.72
C GLY A 95 -13.19 -5.06 -12.64
N ALA A 96 -13.59 -5.48 -11.43
CA ALA A 96 -14.70 -6.42 -11.23
C ALA A 96 -16.08 -5.81 -11.60
N ILE A 97 -16.22 -4.48 -11.53
CA ILE A 97 -17.39 -3.76 -12.04
C ILE A 97 -17.34 -3.66 -13.57
N ASP A 98 -16.14 -3.54 -14.15
CA ASP A 98 -15.88 -3.37 -15.57
C ASP A 98 -16.61 -2.17 -16.21
N ASP A 99 -16.61 -1.03 -15.50
CA ASP A 99 -17.18 0.23 -15.96
C ASP A 99 -16.08 1.31 -16.05
N PRO A 100 -15.45 1.50 -17.23
CA PRO A 100 -14.39 2.48 -17.40
C PRO A 100 -14.86 3.93 -17.15
N LEU A 101 -16.14 4.25 -17.32
CA LEU A 101 -16.65 5.60 -17.03
C LEU A 101 -16.67 5.84 -15.52
N LEU A 102 -17.05 4.82 -14.73
CA LEU A 102 -16.95 4.88 -13.28
C LEU A 102 -15.49 4.99 -12.84
N THR A 103 -14.56 4.22 -13.42
CA THR A 103 -13.12 4.33 -13.11
C THR A 103 -12.60 5.74 -13.37
N GLU A 104 -12.94 6.33 -14.53
CA GLU A 104 -12.54 7.70 -14.85
C GLU A 104 -13.14 8.71 -13.86
N ALA A 105 -14.39 8.50 -13.41
CA ALA A 105 -15.04 9.37 -12.44
C ALA A 105 -14.42 9.25 -11.04
N VAL A 106 -14.08 8.05 -10.58
CA VAL A 106 -13.38 7.82 -9.30
C VAL A 106 -11.98 8.43 -9.34
N ALA A 107 -11.23 8.24 -10.42
CA ALA A 107 -9.91 8.84 -10.59
C ALA A 107 -9.96 10.37 -10.70
N ARG A 108 -11.01 10.93 -11.32
CA ARG A 108 -11.25 12.38 -11.37
C ARG A 108 -11.54 12.96 -9.99
N ASP A 109 -12.34 12.27 -9.19
CA ASP A 109 -12.65 12.64 -7.81
C ASP A 109 -11.39 12.64 -6.95
N LEU A 110 -10.56 11.60 -7.06
CA LEU A 110 -9.24 11.54 -6.43
C LEU A 110 -8.32 12.68 -6.90
N GLY A 111 -8.20 12.90 -8.21
CA GLY A 111 -7.38 13.96 -8.79
C GLY A 111 -7.79 15.36 -8.34
N CYS A 112 -9.09 15.58 -8.10
CA CYS A 112 -9.60 16.83 -7.53
C CYS A 112 -9.08 17.05 -6.10
N GLU A 113 -9.16 16.02 -5.25
CA GLU A 113 -8.71 16.07 -3.86
C GLU A 113 -7.19 16.28 -3.76
N LEU A 114 -6.42 15.50 -4.53
CA LEU A 114 -4.96 15.62 -4.61
C LEU A 114 -4.54 17.01 -5.12
N ALA A 115 -5.20 17.50 -6.18
CA ALA A 115 -4.96 18.85 -6.67
C ALA A 115 -5.29 19.88 -5.58
N ALA A 116 -6.41 19.80 -4.87
CA ALA A 116 -6.74 20.75 -3.82
C ALA A 116 -5.70 20.79 -2.68
N ALA A 117 -5.08 19.65 -2.37
CA ALA A 117 -3.96 19.55 -1.42
C ALA A 117 -2.60 19.98 -1.99
N GLY A 118 -2.55 20.31 -3.27
CA GLY A 118 -1.35 20.81 -3.95
C GLY A 118 -0.40 19.73 -4.46
N ILE A 119 -0.82 18.47 -4.50
CA ILE A 119 -0.11 17.40 -5.19
C ILE A 119 -0.10 17.69 -6.70
N THR A 120 0.97 17.28 -7.39
CA THR A 120 1.15 17.53 -8.82
C THR A 120 1.47 16.28 -9.64
N LEU A 121 1.95 15.23 -8.98
CA LEU A 121 2.20 13.91 -9.54
C LEU A 121 1.62 12.87 -8.58
N ASP A 122 0.91 11.91 -9.12
CA ASP A 122 0.46 10.73 -8.37
C ASP A 122 1.05 9.49 -9.03
N TYR A 123 1.66 8.62 -8.24
CA TYR A 123 2.26 7.36 -8.69
C TYR A 123 1.18 6.30 -8.97
N ALA A 124 0.17 6.68 -9.75
CA ALA A 124 -0.98 5.86 -10.12
C ALA A 124 -1.43 6.17 -11.57
N PRO A 125 -2.03 5.22 -12.29
CA PRO A 125 -2.48 3.91 -11.81
C PRO A 125 -1.41 2.81 -11.86
N ASP A 126 -1.61 1.79 -11.05
CA ASP A 126 -1.03 0.46 -11.30
C ASP A 126 -1.66 -0.11 -12.59
N ALA A 127 -0.80 -0.36 -13.57
CA ALA A 127 -1.11 -0.85 -14.90
C ALA A 127 -0.62 -2.29 -15.10
N ASP A 128 -0.23 -2.98 -14.02
CA ASP A 128 0.20 -4.37 -14.08
C ASP A 128 -0.99 -5.31 -14.33
N VAL A 129 -0.71 -6.42 -15.01
CA VAL A 129 -1.68 -7.49 -15.26
C VAL A 129 -1.45 -8.60 -14.26
N ASN A 130 -2.30 -8.72 -13.23
CA ASN A 130 -2.13 -9.73 -12.18
C ASN A 130 -2.62 -11.12 -12.64
N ASN A 131 -1.95 -11.68 -13.64
CA ASN A 131 -2.18 -13.02 -14.20
C ASN A 131 -1.59 -14.14 -13.31
N ASN A 132 -0.71 -13.80 -12.37
CA ASN A 132 -0.28 -14.69 -11.30
C ASN A 132 -1.07 -14.39 -10.00
N PRO A 133 -1.99 -15.28 -9.57
CA PRO A 133 -2.76 -15.08 -8.34
C PRO A 133 -1.88 -15.13 -7.09
N ASP A 134 -0.66 -15.69 -7.15
CA ASP A 134 0.27 -15.78 -6.02
C ASP A 134 1.21 -14.58 -5.92
N ASN A 135 1.09 -13.58 -6.83
CA ASN A 135 1.94 -12.39 -6.83
C ASN A 135 1.84 -11.61 -5.50
N PRO A 136 2.91 -11.55 -4.68
CA PRO A 136 2.82 -11.01 -3.33
C PRO A 136 2.68 -9.48 -3.28
N VAL A 137 2.96 -8.78 -4.39
CA VAL A 137 3.12 -7.32 -4.42
C VAL A 137 1.98 -6.58 -5.16
N ILE A 138 1.45 -7.14 -6.25
CA ILE A 138 0.42 -6.48 -7.07
C ILE A 138 -0.98 -6.82 -6.56
N GLY A 139 -1.44 -8.04 -6.81
CA GLY A 139 -2.73 -8.54 -6.32
C GLY A 139 -3.89 -7.59 -6.60
N VAL A 140 -4.56 -7.11 -5.53
CA VAL A 140 -5.71 -6.20 -5.62
C VAL A 140 -5.39 -4.80 -6.17
N ARG A 141 -4.09 -4.46 -6.32
CA ARG A 141 -3.63 -3.21 -6.94
C ARG A 141 -3.77 -3.22 -8.45
N ALA A 142 -3.76 -4.38 -9.10
CA ALA A 142 -4.11 -4.46 -10.51
C ALA A 142 -5.64 -4.36 -10.70
N PHE A 143 -6.07 -3.87 -11.85
CA PHE A 143 -7.49 -3.91 -12.22
C PHE A 143 -7.99 -5.35 -12.47
N GLY A 144 -7.10 -6.29 -12.76
CA GLY A 144 -7.44 -7.70 -12.94
C GLY A 144 -6.32 -8.50 -13.59
N ALA A 145 -6.67 -9.70 -14.06
CA ALA A 145 -5.75 -10.64 -14.69
C ALA A 145 -5.75 -10.58 -16.23
N GLU A 146 -6.68 -9.85 -16.84
CA GLU A 146 -6.86 -9.80 -18.30
C GLU A 146 -6.26 -8.51 -18.90
N PRO A 147 -5.30 -8.58 -19.84
CA PRO A 147 -4.57 -7.42 -20.34
C PRO A 147 -5.46 -6.30 -20.89
N HIS A 148 -6.49 -6.64 -21.67
CA HIS A 148 -7.41 -5.65 -22.24
C HIS A 148 -8.37 -5.05 -21.22
N LEU A 149 -8.62 -5.73 -20.09
CA LEU A 149 -9.35 -5.18 -18.95
C LEU A 149 -8.50 -4.14 -18.24
N VAL A 150 -7.28 -4.51 -17.88
CA VAL A 150 -6.34 -3.57 -17.25
C VAL A 150 -6.11 -2.35 -18.14
N ALA A 151 -5.97 -2.55 -19.46
CA ALA A 151 -5.74 -1.46 -20.40
C ALA A 151 -6.85 -0.40 -20.45
N ARG A 152 -8.13 -0.81 -20.52
CA ARG A 152 -9.24 0.16 -20.58
C ARG A 152 -9.43 0.91 -19.27
N HIS A 153 -9.17 0.26 -18.14
CA HIS A 153 -9.24 0.89 -16.82
C HIS A 153 -8.05 1.80 -16.53
N ALA A 154 -6.82 1.38 -16.85
CA ALA A 154 -5.62 2.23 -16.72
C ALA A 154 -5.76 3.50 -17.57
N ALA A 155 -6.24 3.38 -18.82
CA ALA A 155 -6.52 4.53 -19.68
C ALA A 155 -7.60 5.46 -19.09
N ALA A 156 -8.66 4.90 -18.49
CA ALA A 156 -9.71 5.67 -17.82
C ALA A 156 -9.19 6.41 -16.58
N PHE A 157 -8.39 5.73 -15.76
CA PHE A 157 -7.79 6.32 -14.57
C PHE A 157 -6.86 7.49 -14.94
N VAL A 158 -6.00 7.30 -15.95
CA VAL A 158 -5.10 8.35 -16.47
C VAL A 158 -5.89 9.60 -16.89
N ARG A 159 -7.00 9.44 -17.64
CA ARG A 159 -7.82 10.58 -18.05
C ARG A 159 -8.47 11.28 -16.87
N GLY A 160 -9.01 10.51 -15.93
CA GLY A 160 -9.68 11.03 -14.74
C GLY A 160 -8.73 11.85 -13.88
N LEU A 161 -7.63 11.24 -13.43
CA LEU A 161 -6.65 11.83 -12.52
C LEU A 161 -6.06 13.14 -13.07
N GLN A 162 -5.74 13.17 -14.37
CA GLN A 162 -5.15 14.35 -15.03
C GLN A 162 -6.11 15.52 -15.24
N THR A 163 -7.41 15.36 -15.00
CA THR A 163 -8.43 16.41 -15.18
C THR A 163 -8.08 17.69 -14.44
N TYR A 164 -7.57 17.58 -13.20
CA TYR A 164 -7.19 18.70 -12.35
C TYR A 164 -5.67 18.93 -12.31
N GLY A 165 -4.95 18.50 -13.35
CA GLY A 165 -3.52 18.73 -13.49
C GLY A 165 -2.65 17.93 -12.52
N VAL A 166 -3.14 16.82 -11.97
CA VAL A 166 -2.30 15.82 -11.30
C VAL A 166 -1.79 14.85 -12.36
N ALA A 167 -0.48 14.80 -12.57
CA ALA A 167 0.12 13.91 -13.56
C ALA A 167 -0.09 12.45 -13.15
N ALA A 168 -0.62 11.64 -14.07
CA ALA A 168 -0.74 10.19 -13.87
C ALA A 168 0.58 9.49 -14.24
N CYS A 169 0.86 8.42 -13.51
CA CYS A 169 2.06 7.62 -13.60
C CYS A 169 1.71 6.14 -13.74
N ALA A 170 1.76 5.60 -14.96
CA ALA A 170 1.54 4.18 -15.18
C ALA A 170 2.73 3.35 -14.65
N LYS A 171 2.46 2.31 -13.85
CA LYS A 171 3.49 1.49 -13.19
C LYS A 171 3.11 0.00 -13.13
N HIS A 172 4.04 -0.95 -13.01
CA HIS A 172 5.51 -0.78 -12.93
C HIS A 172 6.14 -1.33 -14.22
N PHE A 173 6.57 -0.44 -15.11
CA PHE A 173 7.02 -0.81 -16.45
C PHE A 173 8.24 -1.75 -16.42
N PRO A 174 8.28 -2.85 -17.21
CA PRO A 174 7.33 -3.23 -18.26
C PRO A 174 6.16 -4.13 -17.83
N GLY A 175 5.99 -4.40 -16.54
CA GLY A 175 4.90 -5.23 -16.00
C GLY A 175 5.37 -6.14 -14.86
N HIS A 176 4.87 -5.91 -13.65
CA HIS A 176 5.22 -6.66 -12.42
C HIS A 176 4.22 -7.77 -12.07
N GLY A 177 3.10 -7.85 -12.80
CA GLY A 177 1.95 -8.69 -12.45
C GLY A 177 2.18 -10.21 -12.48
N ASP A 178 3.21 -10.69 -13.19
CA ASP A 178 3.56 -12.12 -13.30
C ASP A 178 4.79 -12.53 -12.46
N THR A 179 5.04 -11.88 -11.32
CA THR A 179 6.14 -12.27 -10.43
C THR A 179 5.67 -13.20 -9.32
N ALA A 180 6.49 -14.21 -9.00
CA ALA A 180 6.30 -15.09 -7.83
C ALA A 180 7.25 -14.75 -6.67
N VAL A 181 8.17 -13.81 -6.88
CA VAL A 181 9.18 -13.39 -5.91
C VAL A 181 8.96 -11.92 -5.58
N ASP A 182 8.96 -11.60 -4.30
CA ASP A 182 8.91 -10.22 -3.85
C ASP A 182 10.22 -9.48 -4.18
N SER A 183 10.09 -8.35 -4.90
CA SER A 183 11.20 -7.43 -5.25
C SER A 183 12.01 -6.90 -4.07
N HIS A 184 11.49 -7.05 -2.85
CA HIS A 184 12.15 -6.61 -1.64
C HIS A 184 13.21 -7.60 -1.12
N HIS A 185 13.20 -8.85 -1.59
CA HIS A 185 14.13 -9.90 -1.14
C HIS A 185 15.11 -10.37 -2.22
N ASP A 186 14.68 -10.38 -3.49
CA ASP A 186 15.52 -10.64 -4.66
C ASP A 186 14.97 -9.88 -5.88
N VAL A 187 15.72 -9.80 -6.98
CA VAL A 187 15.23 -9.16 -8.21
C VAL A 187 14.15 -10.06 -8.84
N PRO A 188 12.89 -9.63 -8.98
CA PRO A 188 11.87 -10.46 -9.58
C PRO A 188 12.19 -10.70 -11.05
N LEU A 189 12.04 -11.95 -11.45
CA LEU A 189 12.29 -12.41 -12.82
C LEU A 189 10.97 -12.52 -13.57
N ILE A 190 10.89 -11.87 -14.73
CA ILE A 190 9.81 -12.06 -15.70
C ILE A 190 10.35 -12.94 -16.83
N ASP A 191 10.15 -14.24 -16.73
CA ASP A 191 10.63 -15.25 -17.70
C ASP A 191 9.61 -15.48 -18.82
N ARG A 192 9.39 -14.44 -19.62
CA ARG A 192 8.47 -14.42 -20.76
C ARG A 192 9.18 -13.95 -22.01
N THR A 193 8.71 -14.39 -23.18
CA THR A 193 9.18 -13.92 -24.49
C THR A 193 8.73 -12.48 -24.76
N ALA A 194 9.41 -11.79 -25.68
CA ALA A 194 9.02 -10.42 -26.07
C ALA A 194 7.60 -10.38 -26.67
N GLU A 195 7.22 -11.41 -27.42
CA GLU A 195 5.89 -11.56 -28.00
C GLU A 195 4.80 -11.76 -26.93
N GLU A 196 5.07 -12.57 -25.90
CA GLU A 196 4.16 -12.74 -24.76
C GLU A 196 4.00 -11.44 -23.97
N LEU A 197 5.11 -10.73 -23.69
CA LEU A 197 5.09 -9.42 -23.03
C LEU A 197 4.30 -8.40 -23.84
N ALA A 198 4.46 -8.40 -25.18
CA ALA A 198 3.72 -7.52 -26.06
C ALA A 198 2.20 -7.82 -26.09
N ALA A 199 1.82 -9.09 -25.95
CA ALA A 199 0.42 -9.54 -25.93
C ALA A 199 -0.25 -9.38 -24.55
N ASN A 200 0.53 -9.27 -23.47
CA ASN A 200 0.03 -9.18 -22.11
C ASN A 200 0.51 -7.91 -21.40
N GLU A 201 1.67 -7.94 -20.76
CA GLU A 201 2.16 -6.92 -19.83
C GLU A 201 2.24 -5.51 -20.46
N LEU A 202 2.57 -5.41 -21.76
CA LEU A 202 2.69 -4.11 -22.44
C LEU A 202 1.35 -3.53 -22.92
N VAL A 203 0.27 -4.33 -22.95
CA VAL A 203 -1.04 -3.88 -23.45
C VAL A 203 -1.58 -2.70 -22.63
N PRO A 204 -1.56 -2.72 -21.28
CA PRO A 204 -1.98 -1.57 -20.48
C PRO A 204 -1.09 -0.35 -20.63
N PHE A 205 0.23 -0.51 -20.75
CA PHE A 205 1.14 0.62 -20.95
C PHE A 205 0.89 1.31 -22.30
N ARG A 206 0.67 0.56 -23.39
CA ARG A 206 0.27 1.13 -24.68
C ARG A 206 -1.03 1.95 -24.56
N ALA A 207 -2.00 1.44 -23.81
CA ALA A 207 -3.26 2.16 -23.58
C ALA A 207 -3.10 3.41 -22.71
N ALA A 208 -2.27 3.35 -21.65
CA ALA A 208 -1.97 4.50 -20.80
C ALA A 208 -1.22 5.60 -21.56
N ILE A 209 -0.24 5.24 -22.39
CA ILE A 209 0.48 6.16 -23.29
C ILE A 209 -0.50 6.81 -24.27
N ALA A 210 -1.37 6.01 -24.92
CA ALA A 210 -2.39 6.52 -25.83
C ALA A 210 -3.42 7.43 -25.14
N ALA A 211 -3.72 7.20 -23.86
CA ALA A 211 -4.55 8.05 -23.02
C ALA A 211 -3.86 9.35 -22.58
N GLY A 212 -2.56 9.51 -22.88
CA GLY A 212 -1.78 10.70 -22.60
C GLY A 212 -1.19 10.76 -21.19
N ALA A 213 -0.85 9.60 -20.61
CA ALA A 213 -0.11 9.52 -19.35
C ALA A 213 1.13 10.43 -19.40
N LYS A 214 1.34 11.22 -18.35
CA LYS A 214 2.49 12.13 -18.27
C LYS A 214 3.75 11.45 -17.78
N VAL A 215 3.60 10.40 -16.97
CA VAL A 215 4.70 9.70 -16.33
C VAL A 215 4.55 8.19 -16.51
N VAL A 216 5.69 7.50 -16.63
CA VAL A 216 5.79 6.04 -16.49
C VAL A 216 6.82 5.76 -15.42
N MET A 217 6.46 4.93 -14.44
CA MET A 217 7.37 4.44 -13.42
C MET A 217 7.89 3.05 -13.80
N THR A 218 9.20 2.87 -13.69
CA THR A 218 9.89 1.62 -14.03
C THR A 218 9.91 0.66 -12.85
N GLY A 219 9.65 -0.62 -13.04
CA GLY A 219 9.86 -1.64 -12.00
C GLY A 219 11.30 -2.14 -11.94
N HIS A 220 11.74 -2.57 -10.75
CA HIS A 220 13.06 -3.20 -10.55
C HIS A 220 13.05 -4.70 -10.90
N LEU A 221 12.73 -5.00 -12.17
CA LEU A 221 12.45 -6.35 -12.67
C LEU A 221 13.55 -6.81 -13.63
N LEU A 222 14.01 -8.07 -13.54
CA LEU A 222 14.84 -8.68 -14.57
C LEU A 222 13.94 -9.23 -15.68
N VAL A 223 14.17 -8.81 -16.92
CA VAL A 223 13.34 -9.18 -18.08
C VAL A 223 14.23 -9.70 -19.22
N PRO A 224 14.67 -10.98 -19.15
CA PRO A 224 15.61 -11.60 -20.08
C PRO A 224 15.31 -11.43 -21.58
N ALA A 225 14.03 -11.37 -21.95
CA ALA A 225 13.61 -11.14 -23.33
C ALA A 225 14.17 -9.84 -23.93
N TYR A 226 14.44 -8.83 -23.11
CA TYR A 226 15.03 -7.56 -23.54
C TYR A 226 16.45 -7.37 -23.01
N ASP A 227 16.70 -7.73 -21.74
CA ASP A 227 17.99 -7.58 -21.08
C ASP A 227 18.21 -8.68 -20.03
N ASN A 228 19.26 -9.49 -20.22
CA ASN A 228 19.60 -10.61 -19.33
C ASN A 228 20.39 -10.16 -18.09
N ASP A 229 20.97 -8.96 -18.10
CA ASP A 229 21.99 -8.55 -17.13
C ASP A 229 21.49 -7.46 -16.17
N LEU A 230 20.63 -6.58 -16.67
CA LEU A 230 20.18 -5.37 -15.98
C LEU A 230 18.67 -5.40 -15.71
N PRO A 231 18.23 -5.02 -14.49
CA PRO A 231 16.83 -4.75 -14.23
C PRO A 231 16.28 -3.65 -15.16
N ALA A 232 14.98 -3.65 -15.42
CA ALA A 232 14.30 -2.73 -16.32
C ALA A 232 14.62 -1.25 -16.04
N THR A 233 14.62 -0.83 -14.77
CA THR A 233 15.03 0.52 -14.35
C THR A 233 16.44 0.95 -14.77
N LEU A 234 17.34 -0.01 -14.99
CA LEU A 234 18.75 0.23 -15.33
C LEU A 234 19.08 -0.15 -16.77
N SER A 235 18.12 -0.65 -17.57
CA SER A 235 18.37 -1.16 -18.91
C SER A 235 18.04 -0.13 -20.00
N PRO A 236 19.03 0.34 -20.79
CA PRO A 236 18.75 1.21 -21.94
C PRO A 236 17.95 0.49 -23.03
N ARG A 237 18.03 -0.84 -23.11
CA ARG A 237 17.25 -1.63 -24.09
C ARG A 237 15.76 -1.56 -23.78
N ILE A 238 15.40 -1.53 -22.50
CA ILE A 238 14.01 -1.44 -22.04
C ILE A 238 13.53 0.03 -21.98
N LEU A 239 14.30 0.95 -21.40
CA LEU A 239 13.83 2.32 -21.21
C LEU A 239 13.92 3.18 -22.47
N THR A 240 14.98 3.04 -23.24
CA THR A 240 15.14 3.79 -24.49
C THR A 240 14.59 2.97 -25.66
N GLY A 241 15.08 1.73 -25.85
CA GLY A 241 14.67 0.89 -26.99
C GLY A 241 13.17 0.55 -26.99
N LEU A 242 12.68 -0.07 -25.91
CA LEU A 242 11.27 -0.46 -25.84
C LEU A 242 10.35 0.73 -25.53
N LEU A 243 10.52 1.40 -24.38
CA LEU A 243 9.56 2.43 -23.95
C LEU A 243 9.57 3.71 -24.80
N ARG A 244 10.75 4.29 -25.09
CA ARG A 244 10.83 5.52 -25.87
C ARG A 244 10.67 5.25 -27.37
N ASP A 245 11.45 4.33 -27.93
CA ASP A 245 11.53 4.16 -29.38
C ASP A 245 10.35 3.31 -29.92
N GLU A 246 10.10 2.13 -29.35
CA GLU A 246 9.04 1.24 -29.85
C GLU A 246 7.63 1.68 -29.41
N LEU A 247 7.44 1.99 -28.13
CA LEU A 247 6.13 2.41 -27.60
C LEU A 247 5.85 3.90 -27.81
N GLY A 248 6.86 4.70 -28.18
CA GLY A 248 6.69 6.12 -28.51
C GLY A 248 6.43 7.02 -27.29
N PHE A 249 6.84 6.61 -26.08
CA PHE A 249 6.60 7.41 -24.89
C PHE A 249 7.57 8.60 -24.81
N ASP A 250 7.02 9.82 -24.91
CA ASP A 250 7.79 11.07 -24.78
C ASP A 250 7.55 11.80 -23.43
N GLY A 251 6.86 11.18 -22.48
CA GLY A 251 6.66 11.73 -21.15
C GLY A 251 7.89 11.62 -20.24
N LEU A 252 7.68 11.80 -18.93
CA LEU A 252 8.73 11.65 -17.92
C LEU A 252 8.83 10.18 -17.48
N ILE A 253 10.05 9.63 -17.43
CA ILE A 253 10.33 8.30 -16.88
C ILE A 253 10.87 8.49 -15.46
N VAL A 254 10.25 7.84 -14.46
CA VAL A 254 10.69 7.87 -13.06
C VAL A 254 11.07 6.48 -12.58
N THR A 255 12.05 6.37 -11.69
CA THR A 255 12.31 5.08 -11.01
C THR A 255 11.17 4.73 -10.06
N ASP A 256 10.96 3.44 -9.80
CA ASP A 256 10.42 3.03 -8.49
C ASP A 256 11.41 3.43 -7.37
N GLY A 257 11.09 3.20 -6.10
CA GLY A 257 11.95 3.59 -4.98
C GLY A 257 13.38 3.06 -5.14
N ILE A 258 14.34 3.93 -5.47
CA ILE A 258 15.72 3.52 -5.87
C ILE A 258 16.50 2.83 -4.74
N GLU A 259 15.95 2.85 -3.54
CA GLU A 259 16.46 2.26 -2.31
C GLU A 259 16.09 0.77 -2.17
N MET A 260 15.12 0.31 -2.95
CA MET A 260 14.67 -1.07 -2.95
C MET A 260 15.80 -2.04 -3.30
N GLN A 261 15.76 -3.23 -2.67
CA GLN A 261 16.85 -4.22 -2.77
C GLN A 261 17.10 -4.70 -4.20
N GLY A 262 16.05 -4.75 -5.04
CA GLY A 262 16.13 -5.17 -6.45
C GLY A 262 17.18 -4.45 -7.30
N VAL A 263 17.61 -3.25 -6.89
CA VAL A 263 18.74 -2.53 -7.50
C VAL A 263 19.84 -2.19 -6.50
N ARG A 264 19.47 -1.81 -5.27
CA ARG A 264 20.43 -1.35 -4.25
C ARG A 264 21.44 -2.44 -3.87
N ARG A 265 21.01 -3.71 -3.79
CA ARG A 265 21.88 -4.82 -3.35
C ARG A 265 23.08 -5.02 -4.26
N ARG A 266 22.91 -4.87 -5.58
CA ARG A 266 23.97 -5.10 -6.57
C ARG A 266 24.75 -3.84 -6.92
N PHE A 267 24.08 -2.69 -6.99
CA PHE A 267 24.67 -1.47 -7.56
C PHE A 267 24.92 -0.37 -6.53
N GLY A 268 24.43 -0.53 -5.29
CA GLY A 268 24.39 0.54 -4.30
C GLY A 268 23.44 1.67 -4.72
N LEU A 269 23.15 2.59 -3.79
CA LEU A 269 22.17 3.66 -4.03
C LEU A 269 22.64 4.65 -5.10
N ALA A 270 23.88 5.14 -4.97
CA ALA A 270 24.48 6.07 -5.92
C ALA A 270 24.71 5.44 -7.30
N GLY A 271 25.20 4.19 -7.33
CA GLY A 271 25.45 3.48 -8.59
C GLY A 271 24.17 3.15 -9.35
N ALA A 272 23.09 2.76 -8.64
CA ALA A 272 21.78 2.56 -9.25
C ALA A 272 21.22 3.87 -9.83
N THR A 273 21.32 4.97 -9.07
CA THR A 273 20.89 6.31 -9.50
C THR A 273 21.55 6.74 -10.82
N VAL A 274 22.88 6.67 -10.89
CA VAL A 274 23.63 7.07 -12.09
C VAL A 274 23.27 6.19 -13.30
N ARG A 275 23.17 4.87 -13.10
CA ARG A 275 22.81 3.91 -14.15
C ARG A 275 21.39 4.13 -14.66
N ALA A 276 20.44 4.41 -13.79
CA ALA A 276 19.06 4.71 -14.17
C ALA A 276 18.99 5.93 -15.11
N LEU A 277 19.66 7.03 -14.74
CA LEU A 277 19.74 8.24 -15.57
C LEU A 277 20.40 7.95 -16.93
N ALA A 278 21.49 7.18 -16.91
CA ALA A 278 22.20 6.78 -18.13
C ALA A 278 21.34 5.87 -19.03
N ALA A 279 20.48 5.04 -18.46
CA ALA A 279 19.59 4.13 -19.17
C ALA A 279 18.38 4.83 -19.83
N GLY A 280 17.96 5.98 -19.31
CA GLY A 280 16.85 6.77 -19.87
C GLY A 280 15.85 7.32 -18.86
N VAL A 281 16.04 7.07 -17.56
CA VAL A 281 15.21 7.67 -16.51
C VAL A 281 15.45 9.18 -16.43
N ASP A 282 14.40 9.95 -16.15
CA ASP A 282 14.43 11.40 -16.02
C ASP A 282 14.35 11.91 -14.58
N ALA A 283 13.71 11.15 -13.68
CA ALA A 283 13.59 11.49 -12.27
C ALA A 283 13.83 10.28 -11.36
N ILE A 284 14.40 10.53 -10.18
CA ILE A 284 14.77 9.50 -9.20
C ILE A 284 13.86 9.63 -7.97
N CYS A 285 13.04 8.61 -7.74
CA CYS A 285 12.24 8.50 -6.52
C CYS A 285 13.11 7.92 -5.40
N VAL A 286 13.25 8.67 -4.30
CA VAL A 286 14.04 8.29 -3.12
C VAL A 286 13.37 8.85 -1.87
N GLY A 287 13.59 8.24 -0.72
CA GLY A 287 13.10 8.69 0.58
C GLY A 287 11.95 7.88 1.12
N GLY A 288 11.75 6.63 0.65
CA GLY A 288 10.95 5.66 1.40
C GLY A 288 11.63 5.37 2.73
N ASP A 289 12.90 4.97 2.66
CA ASP A 289 13.73 4.56 3.80
C ASP A 289 14.71 5.66 4.25
N HIS A 290 15.33 6.38 3.32
CA HIS A 290 16.38 7.39 3.55
C HIS A 290 15.86 8.79 3.22
N ALA A 291 15.23 9.41 4.21
CA ALA A 291 14.48 10.66 4.07
C ALA A 291 15.24 11.90 4.61
N ASP A 292 16.57 11.91 4.47
CA ASP A 292 17.47 12.91 5.04
C ASP A 292 18.27 13.71 3.98
N GLU A 293 18.82 14.86 4.39
CA GLU A 293 19.57 15.76 3.51
C GLU A 293 20.89 15.12 3.01
N GLU A 294 21.55 14.30 3.83
CA GLU A 294 22.83 13.67 3.50
C GLU A 294 22.66 12.72 2.31
N THR A 295 21.59 11.92 2.30
CA THR A 295 21.24 11.05 1.19
C THR A 295 21.01 11.84 -0.10
N ALA A 296 20.23 12.92 -0.05
CA ALA A 296 19.97 13.75 -1.23
C ALA A 296 21.25 14.39 -1.79
N LEU A 297 22.14 14.86 -0.91
CA LEU A 297 23.44 15.43 -1.29
C LEU A 297 24.37 14.37 -1.89
N HIS A 298 24.41 13.18 -1.30
CA HIS A 298 25.20 12.06 -1.80
C HIS A 298 24.80 11.67 -3.23
N LEU A 299 23.49 11.57 -3.51
CA LEU A 299 23.02 11.25 -4.88
C LEU A 299 23.32 12.38 -5.87
N ARG A 300 23.11 13.63 -5.47
CA ARG A 300 23.49 14.79 -6.29
C ARG A 300 24.97 14.72 -6.66
N ASP A 301 25.84 14.50 -5.67
CA ASP A 301 27.29 14.50 -5.87
C ASP A 301 27.76 13.31 -6.72
N ALA A 302 27.11 12.15 -6.58
CA ALA A 302 27.35 11.00 -7.44
C ALA A 302 26.99 11.29 -8.90
N ILE A 303 25.87 11.96 -9.16
CA ILE A 303 25.47 12.37 -10.53
C ILE A 303 26.50 13.36 -11.10
N VAL A 304 26.92 14.36 -10.33
CA VAL A 304 27.96 15.31 -10.76
C VAL A 304 29.26 14.58 -11.10
N ALA A 305 29.71 13.68 -10.24
CA ALA A 305 30.93 12.90 -10.45
C ALA A 305 30.83 12.04 -11.72
N ALA A 306 29.68 11.40 -11.97
CA ALA A 306 29.44 10.59 -13.16
C ALA A 306 29.45 11.42 -14.45
N VAL A 307 28.95 12.66 -14.41
CA VAL A 307 29.05 13.57 -15.57
C VAL A 307 30.50 13.99 -15.82
N LEU A 308 31.25 14.31 -14.77
CA LEU A 308 32.65 14.71 -14.87
C LEU A 308 33.56 13.57 -15.33
N SER A 309 33.25 12.32 -14.96
CA SER A 309 33.98 11.13 -15.40
C SER A 309 33.59 10.66 -16.81
N GLY A 310 32.45 11.11 -17.33
CA GLY A 310 31.88 10.68 -18.61
C GLY A 310 31.03 9.42 -18.55
N GLU A 311 30.79 8.86 -17.35
CA GLU A 311 29.85 7.73 -17.15
C GLU A 311 28.40 8.12 -17.49
N LEU A 312 28.01 9.36 -17.15
CA LEU A 312 26.72 9.95 -17.53
C LEU A 312 26.95 11.10 -18.52
N PRO A 313 26.50 11.01 -19.78
CA PRO A 313 26.60 12.14 -20.70
C PRO A 313 25.86 13.38 -20.18
N GLU A 314 26.50 14.55 -20.16
CA GLU A 314 25.86 15.80 -19.68
C GLU A 314 24.57 16.11 -20.46
N ALA A 315 24.55 15.83 -21.76
CA ALA A 315 23.37 16.00 -22.61
C ALA A 315 22.19 15.13 -22.14
N ARG A 316 22.46 13.93 -21.62
CA ARG A 316 21.42 13.04 -21.06
C ARG A 316 20.83 13.64 -19.80
N LEU A 317 21.66 14.15 -18.88
CA LEU A 317 21.19 14.84 -17.68
C LEU A 317 20.34 16.08 -18.02
N ARG A 318 20.78 16.88 -18.99
CA ARG A 318 20.03 18.08 -19.42
C ARG A 318 18.68 17.74 -20.04
N ASP A 319 18.57 16.65 -20.80
CA ASP A 319 17.30 16.15 -21.33
C ASP A 319 16.35 15.72 -20.20
N ALA A 320 16.84 14.96 -19.22
CA ALA A 320 16.09 14.58 -18.02
C ALA A 320 15.54 15.82 -17.28
N VAL A 321 16.39 16.81 -17.01
CA VAL A 321 15.99 18.08 -16.37
C VAL A 321 14.94 18.83 -17.19
N ALA A 322 15.05 18.83 -18.52
CA ALA A 322 14.07 19.49 -19.38
C ALA A 322 12.68 18.84 -19.27
N ARG A 323 12.63 17.49 -19.16
CA ARG A 323 11.38 16.74 -18.98
C ARG A 323 10.76 16.98 -17.60
N VAL A 324 11.58 17.02 -16.54
CA VAL A 324 11.12 17.38 -15.18
C VAL A 324 10.49 18.78 -15.18
N ARG A 325 11.18 19.77 -15.75
CA ARG A 325 10.67 21.16 -15.83
C ARG A 325 9.41 21.27 -16.68
N ALA A 326 9.34 20.52 -17.78
CA ALA A 326 8.15 20.47 -18.64
C ALA A 326 6.93 19.91 -17.89
N LEU A 327 7.12 18.89 -17.04
CA LEU A 327 6.05 18.34 -16.20
C LEU A 327 5.56 19.37 -15.18
N GLY A 328 6.47 20.00 -14.43
CA GLY A 328 6.13 21.04 -13.46
C GLY A 328 5.38 22.23 -14.07
N ALA A 329 5.82 22.68 -15.25
CA ALA A 329 5.13 23.72 -16.02
C ALA A 329 3.74 23.28 -16.52
N TRP A 330 3.60 22.04 -16.99
CA TRP A 330 2.31 21.48 -17.41
C TRP A 330 1.33 21.46 -16.25
N THR A 331 1.70 20.90 -15.10
CA THR A 331 0.83 20.85 -13.92
C THR A 331 0.41 22.24 -13.47
N THR A 332 1.35 23.18 -13.37
CA THR A 332 1.07 24.55 -12.93
C THR A 332 0.03 25.22 -13.83
N ARG A 333 0.18 25.09 -15.15
CA ARG A 333 -0.76 25.62 -16.13
C ARG A 333 -2.12 24.93 -16.02
N THR A 334 -2.16 23.60 -16.01
CA THR A 334 -3.41 22.84 -16.02
C THR A 334 -4.20 23.04 -14.73
N GLN A 335 -3.56 23.09 -13.55
CA GLN A 335 -4.25 23.41 -12.30
C GLN A 335 -4.85 24.82 -12.29
N LYS A 336 -4.16 25.78 -12.91
CA LYS A 336 -4.68 27.14 -13.07
C LYS A 336 -5.87 27.19 -14.03
N GLU A 337 -5.78 26.52 -15.16
CA GLU A 337 -6.86 26.44 -16.17
C GLU A 337 -8.10 25.71 -15.64
N ALA A 338 -7.90 24.67 -14.83
CA ALA A 338 -8.97 23.93 -14.17
C ALA A 338 -9.59 24.68 -12.96
N GLY A 339 -9.04 25.84 -12.58
CA GLY A 339 -9.56 26.64 -11.47
C GLY A 339 -9.47 25.96 -10.11
N VAL A 340 -8.43 25.14 -9.88
CA VAL A 340 -8.28 24.37 -8.63
C VAL A 340 -8.25 25.31 -7.42
N VAL A 341 -9.20 25.11 -6.50
CA VAL A 341 -9.26 25.80 -5.21
C VAL A 341 -8.57 24.96 -4.15
N ARG A 342 -7.56 25.53 -3.48
CA ARG A 342 -6.82 24.82 -2.44
C ARG A 342 -7.63 24.73 -1.14
N GLY A 343 -7.47 23.62 -0.42
CA GLY A 343 -8.10 23.39 0.87
C GLY A 343 -9.07 22.19 0.87
N PRO A 344 -9.80 21.99 1.98
CA PRO A 344 -10.69 20.84 2.14
C PRO A 344 -11.72 20.75 1.02
N GLN A 345 -11.89 19.54 0.48
CA GLN A 345 -12.96 19.25 -0.47
C GLN A 345 -14.17 18.64 0.26
N PRO A 346 -15.40 18.83 -0.25
CA PRO A 346 -16.57 18.12 0.25
C PRO A 346 -16.37 16.60 0.17
N ALA A 347 -16.92 15.86 1.13
CA ALA A 347 -16.93 14.41 1.08
C ALA A 347 -17.67 13.91 -0.17
N SER A 348 -17.10 12.90 -0.82
CA SER A 348 -17.64 12.31 -2.05
C SER A 348 -18.18 10.91 -1.78
N GLU A 349 -19.41 10.64 -2.23
CA GLU A 349 -20.05 9.33 -2.11
C GLU A 349 -19.65 8.37 -3.24
N ILE A 350 -18.90 8.82 -4.25
CA ILE A 350 -18.63 8.02 -5.45
C ILE A 350 -17.87 6.73 -5.12
N GLY A 351 -16.93 6.79 -4.18
CA GLY A 351 -16.15 5.63 -3.75
C GLY A 351 -17.03 4.59 -3.04
N PHE A 352 -17.85 5.01 -2.08
CA PHE A 352 -18.80 4.10 -1.42
C PHE A 352 -19.80 3.49 -2.40
N ASN A 353 -20.31 4.27 -3.36
CA ASN A 353 -21.21 3.76 -4.39
C ASN A 353 -20.53 2.76 -5.33
N ALA A 354 -19.26 3.00 -5.70
CA ALA A 354 -18.48 2.06 -6.47
C ALA A 354 -18.23 0.77 -5.68
N ALA A 355 -17.86 0.85 -4.40
CA ALA A 355 -17.66 -0.32 -3.55
C ALA A 355 -18.93 -1.17 -3.43
N ARG A 356 -20.11 -0.55 -3.22
CA ARG A 356 -21.41 -1.27 -3.23
C ARG A 356 -21.67 -2.01 -4.54
N ARG A 357 -21.33 -1.41 -5.68
CA ARG A 357 -21.46 -2.04 -7.02
C ARG A 357 -20.45 -3.16 -7.24
N ALA A 358 -19.30 -3.13 -6.58
CA ALA A 358 -18.25 -4.15 -6.71
C ALA A 358 -18.60 -5.46 -6.00
N VAL A 359 -19.38 -5.40 -4.91
CA VAL A 359 -19.69 -6.59 -4.11
C VAL A 359 -20.32 -7.69 -4.97
N ARG A 360 -19.83 -8.91 -4.83
CA ARG A 360 -20.40 -10.12 -5.44
C ARG A 360 -20.76 -11.12 -4.36
N VAL A 361 -21.93 -11.75 -4.49
CA VAL A 361 -22.42 -12.76 -3.55
C VAL A 361 -22.61 -14.06 -4.30
N THR A 362 -21.92 -15.11 -3.86
CA THR A 362 -22.17 -16.48 -4.30
C THR A 362 -22.84 -17.24 -3.17
N ARG A 363 -23.96 -17.91 -3.47
CA ARG A 363 -24.76 -18.62 -2.48
C ARG A 363 -25.08 -20.03 -2.95
N ALA A 364 -24.77 -21.01 -2.13
CA ALA A 364 -25.21 -22.39 -2.31
C ALA A 364 -26.70 -22.53 -1.91
N GLU A 365 -27.40 -23.53 -2.44
CA GLU A 365 -28.82 -23.78 -2.13
C GLU A 365 -29.10 -23.94 -0.62
N SER A 366 -28.14 -24.52 0.13
CA SER A 366 -28.21 -24.69 1.58
C SER A 366 -27.60 -23.54 2.39
N GLY A 367 -27.16 -22.46 1.73
CA GLY A 367 -26.50 -21.34 2.38
C GLY A 367 -27.46 -20.46 3.20
N PRO A 368 -26.98 -19.79 4.26
CA PRO A 368 -27.81 -18.90 5.09
C PRO A 368 -28.42 -17.75 4.28
N GLU A 369 -29.56 -17.22 4.72
CA GLU A 369 -30.16 -16.03 4.12
C GLU A 369 -29.39 -14.76 4.49
N LEU A 370 -29.33 -13.83 3.53
CA LEU A 370 -28.95 -12.45 3.77
C LEU A 370 -30.23 -11.58 3.66
N PRO A 371 -30.40 -10.57 4.53
CA PRO A 371 -29.50 -10.18 5.61
C PRO A 371 -29.50 -11.16 6.80
N VAL A 372 -28.46 -11.11 7.63
CA VAL A 372 -28.31 -12.04 8.76
C VAL A 372 -29.40 -11.82 9.82
N ALA A 373 -29.95 -12.92 10.32
CA ALA A 373 -30.89 -12.88 11.45
C ALA A 373 -30.13 -12.91 12.78
N GLY A 374 -30.00 -11.74 13.43
CA GLY A 374 -29.42 -11.60 14.76
C GLY A 374 -28.04 -10.95 14.77
N VAL A 375 -27.41 -10.95 15.95
CA VAL A 375 -26.17 -10.20 16.20
C VAL A 375 -24.95 -11.10 15.93
N PRO A 376 -24.16 -10.82 14.88
CA PRO A 376 -23.10 -11.73 14.44
C PRO A 376 -21.89 -11.74 15.37
N HIS A 377 -21.11 -12.82 15.28
CA HIS A 377 -19.72 -12.89 15.70
C HIS A 377 -18.83 -12.87 14.46
N VAL A 378 -17.87 -11.93 14.42
CA VAL A 378 -16.96 -11.70 13.30
C VAL A 378 -15.56 -12.19 13.67
N VAL A 379 -14.94 -12.95 12.78
CA VAL A 379 -13.55 -13.37 12.89
C VAL A 379 -12.78 -12.84 11.69
N GLU A 380 -11.80 -11.99 11.93
CA GLU A 380 -10.95 -11.41 10.90
C GLU A 380 -9.58 -12.10 10.87
N PHE A 381 -9.27 -12.80 9.78
CA PHE A 381 -7.99 -13.46 9.58
C PHE A 381 -7.02 -12.47 8.95
N ALA A 382 -5.99 -12.07 9.69
CA ALA A 382 -5.01 -11.08 9.30
C ALA A 382 -3.71 -11.73 8.84
N PRO A 383 -3.54 -12.01 7.53
CA PRO A 383 -2.24 -12.42 7.00
C PRO A 383 -1.22 -11.27 7.05
N PRO A 384 0.08 -11.60 6.91
CA PRO A 384 1.12 -10.59 6.71
C PRO A 384 0.76 -9.62 5.58
N ARG A 385 1.04 -8.33 5.79
CA ARG A 385 0.68 -7.28 4.83
C ARG A 385 1.75 -7.14 3.75
N ASN A 386 1.31 -6.76 2.55
CA ASN A 386 2.20 -6.21 1.54
C ASN A 386 2.75 -4.85 2.03
N ILE A 387 4.04 -4.62 1.87
CA ILE A 387 4.72 -3.40 2.32
C ILE A 387 4.24 -2.12 1.62
N ALA A 388 3.57 -2.23 0.46
CA ALA A 388 2.98 -1.07 -0.21
C ALA A 388 1.83 -0.43 0.60
N ILE A 389 1.27 -1.19 1.54
CA ILE A 389 0.15 -0.81 2.40
C ILE A 389 0.72 -0.38 3.76
N GLY A 390 0.34 0.80 4.25
CA GLY A 390 0.76 1.27 5.57
C GLY A 390 0.33 0.30 6.67
N GLU A 391 1.22 0.06 7.65
CA GLU A 391 0.92 -0.78 8.83
C GLU A 391 -0.28 -0.23 9.60
N GLU A 392 -0.44 1.09 9.60
CA GLU A 392 -1.50 1.82 10.27
C GLU A 392 -2.87 1.68 9.60
N THR A 393 -2.94 1.19 8.36
CA THR A 393 -4.20 1.21 7.59
C THR A 393 -5.24 0.24 8.14
N PRO A 394 -6.39 0.73 8.62
CA PRO A 394 -7.44 -0.14 9.13
C PRO A 394 -8.18 -0.83 7.98
N TRP A 395 -8.63 -2.05 8.24
CA TRP A 395 -9.45 -2.84 7.33
C TRP A 395 -10.31 -3.80 8.15
N GLY A 396 -11.28 -4.43 7.48
CA GLY A 396 -12.19 -5.40 8.07
C GLY A 396 -13.64 -4.94 8.00
N ILE A 397 -14.54 -5.74 8.57
CA ILE A 397 -15.98 -5.44 8.61
C ILE A 397 -16.55 -5.41 10.03
N GLY A 398 -15.77 -5.82 11.05
CA GLY A 398 -16.26 -5.88 12.43
C GLY A 398 -16.77 -4.54 12.94
N ALA A 399 -16.00 -3.47 12.75
CA ALA A 399 -16.39 -2.12 13.16
C ALA A 399 -17.62 -1.57 12.40
N PRO A 400 -17.68 -1.55 11.05
CA PRO A 400 -18.87 -1.07 10.34
C PRO A 400 -20.10 -1.94 10.62
N LEU A 401 -19.94 -3.25 10.79
CA LEU A 401 -21.05 -4.14 11.13
C LEU A 401 -21.55 -3.92 12.57
N ALA A 402 -20.67 -3.63 13.52
CA ALA A 402 -21.07 -3.27 14.89
C ALA A 402 -21.83 -1.94 14.97
N ALA A 403 -21.55 -1.00 14.07
CA ALA A 403 -22.31 0.24 13.94
C ALA A 403 -23.74 -0.01 13.41
N LEU A 404 -23.90 -0.95 12.47
CA LEU A 404 -25.20 -1.31 11.88
C LEU A 404 -26.01 -2.28 12.76
N LEU A 405 -25.35 -3.23 13.42
CA LEU A 405 -25.91 -4.26 14.28
C LEU A 405 -25.26 -4.19 15.68
N PRO A 406 -25.75 -3.32 16.57
CA PRO A 406 -25.21 -3.17 17.92
C PRO A 406 -25.14 -4.49 18.68
N GLY A 407 -24.00 -4.73 19.34
CA GLY A 407 -23.70 -5.97 20.05
C GLY A 407 -22.85 -6.97 19.25
N THR A 408 -22.57 -6.69 17.97
CA THR A 408 -21.63 -7.47 17.16
C THR A 408 -20.29 -7.60 17.89
N THR A 409 -19.77 -8.82 17.97
CA THR A 409 -18.44 -9.09 18.55
C THR A 409 -17.46 -9.38 17.42
N ALA A 410 -16.23 -8.92 17.55
CA ALA A 410 -15.19 -9.14 16.55
C ALA A 410 -13.87 -9.52 17.21
N ILE A 411 -13.21 -10.52 16.64
CA ILE A 411 -11.84 -10.92 16.99
C ILE A 411 -10.97 -10.92 15.74
N ARG A 412 -9.66 -10.71 15.93
CA ARG A 412 -8.66 -10.81 14.88
C ARG A 412 -7.66 -11.92 15.21
N LEU A 413 -7.43 -12.80 14.23
CA LEU A 413 -6.44 -13.86 14.28
C LEU A 413 -5.29 -13.52 13.33
N SER A 414 -4.07 -13.52 13.84
CA SER A 414 -2.86 -13.24 13.07
C SER A 414 -1.85 -14.38 13.23
N ALA A 415 -1.01 -14.61 12.23
CA ALA A 415 0.14 -15.50 12.35
C ALA A 415 1.43 -14.67 12.48
N ASP A 416 2.33 -15.07 13.37
CA ASP A 416 3.68 -14.48 13.44
C ASP A 416 4.53 -14.93 12.23
N ASP A 417 5.44 -14.07 11.76
CA ASP A 417 6.34 -14.33 10.61
C ASP A 417 7.42 -15.41 10.87
N HIS A 418 7.35 -16.14 11.98
CA HIS A 418 8.35 -17.13 12.40
C HIS A 418 8.00 -18.58 11.98
N PRO A 419 9.02 -19.44 11.75
CA PRO A 419 8.86 -20.80 11.20
C PRO A 419 8.14 -21.79 12.13
N THR A 420 7.90 -21.40 13.38
CA THR A 420 6.97 -22.06 14.31
C THR A 420 5.79 -21.11 14.47
N SER A 421 4.86 -21.10 13.50
CA SER A 421 3.79 -20.11 13.42
C SER A 421 2.88 -20.19 14.64
N THR A 422 3.12 -19.35 15.64
CA THR A 422 2.19 -19.10 16.74
C THR A 422 1.11 -18.17 16.23
N LEU A 423 -0.16 -18.54 16.44
CA LEU A 423 -1.28 -17.65 16.15
C LEU A 423 -1.56 -16.77 17.37
N SER A 424 -1.74 -15.48 17.13
CA SER A 424 -2.13 -14.51 18.15
C SER A 424 -3.60 -14.09 17.96
N LEU A 425 -4.25 -13.77 19.09
CA LEU A 425 -5.64 -13.37 19.16
C LEU A 425 -5.76 -11.96 19.75
N THR A 426 -6.49 -11.08 19.09
CA THR A 426 -6.81 -9.74 19.61
C THR A 426 -8.30 -9.47 19.51
N ALA A 427 -8.93 -9.03 20.62
CA ALA A 427 -10.31 -8.56 20.60
C ALA A 427 -10.40 -7.17 19.93
N LEU A 428 -11.33 -6.99 19.01
CA LEU A 428 -11.59 -5.71 18.37
C LEU A 428 -12.69 -4.98 19.15
N LEU A 429 -12.31 -3.94 19.90
CA LEU A 429 -13.28 -3.10 20.61
C LEU A 429 -14.01 -2.18 19.61
N PRO A 430 -15.33 -1.96 19.75
CA PRO A 430 -16.04 -1.01 18.92
C PRO A 430 -15.45 0.38 19.16
N THR A 431 -14.91 1.00 18.12
CA THR A 431 -14.31 2.33 18.16
C THR A 431 -15.39 3.41 18.23
N SER A 432 -15.99 3.60 19.39
CA SER A 432 -16.77 4.81 19.66
C SER A 432 -15.81 5.97 19.96
N GLY A 433 -15.52 6.80 18.95
CA GLY A 433 -15.23 8.23 19.13
C GLY A 433 -13.98 8.65 19.92
N LEU A 434 -12.93 7.84 20.00
CA LEU A 434 -11.63 8.29 20.50
C LEU A 434 -10.67 8.49 19.32
N SER A 435 -10.44 9.74 18.96
CA SER A 435 -9.30 10.12 18.13
C SER A 435 -8.03 9.57 18.79
N ASN A 436 -7.20 8.86 18.04
CA ASN A 436 -5.85 8.45 18.48
C ASN A 436 -4.87 9.65 18.52
N GLY A 437 -5.33 10.77 19.08
CA GLY A 437 -4.51 11.93 19.40
C GLY A 437 -3.99 11.79 20.82
N SER A 438 -2.67 11.71 20.94
CA SER A 438 -1.90 11.76 22.19
C SER A 438 -1.55 10.43 22.85
N LEU A 439 -0.82 9.56 22.13
CA LEU A 439 0.31 8.83 22.70
C LEU A 439 1.47 8.85 21.69
N SER A 440 2.07 10.03 21.50
CA SER A 440 3.38 10.14 20.85
C SER A 440 4.47 9.84 21.87
N ASN A 441 5.22 8.77 21.63
CA ASN A 441 6.55 8.62 22.20
C ASN A 441 7.44 9.71 21.61
N GLY A 442 7.82 10.70 22.43
CA GLY A 442 8.77 11.73 22.01
C GLY A 442 8.66 13.05 22.75
N HIS A 443 8.86 13.07 24.06
CA HIS A 443 9.33 14.26 24.78
C HIS A 443 10.41 13.84 25.79
N SER A 444 11.60 13.51 25.29
CA SER A 444 12.82 13.68 26.07
C SER A 444 13.30 15.12 25.89
N SER A 445 12.68 16.05 26.62
CA SER A 445 13.32 17.32 26.94
C SER A 445 13.73 17.26 28.40
N ALA A 446 15.04 17.13 28.62
CA ALA A 446 15.65 17.34 29.91
C ALA A 446 15.42 18.79 30.32
N ASP A 447 14.57 19.02 31.32
CA ASP A 447 14.73 20.09 32.30
C ASP A 447 13.72 19.89 33.43
N GLY A 448 14.26 19.59 34.61
CA GLY A 448 13.49 19.53 35.85
C GLY A 448 13.58 18.18 36.55
N LEU A 449 14.77 17.82 37.04
CA LEU A 449 14.95 17.22 38.37
C LEU A 449 16.40 17.50 38.80
N SER A 450 16.54 18.28 39.86
CA SER A 450 17.82 18.79 40.36
C SER A 450 18.69 17.69 40.95
N ALA A 451 20.00 17.93 40.87
CA ALA A 451 21.05 17.18 41.51
C ALA A 451 20.79 16.99 43.01
N ASP A 452 20.77 15.72 43.45
CA ASP A 452 21.36 15.28 44.70
C ASP A 452 21.53 13.75 44.65
N GLY A 453 22.77 13.28 44.77
CA GLY A 453 23.06 11.87 45.10
C GLY A 453 23.70 11.00 44.03
N LEU A 454 24.70 11.48 43.27
CA LEU A 454 25.66 10.59 42.61
C LEU A 454 26.98 10.55 43.40
N SER A 455 27.11 9.57 44.29
CA SER A 455 28.38 8.92 44.60
C SER A 455 28.16 7.45 44.25
N GLY A 456 28.78 6.88 43.22
CA GLY A 456 30.22 6.75 43.05
C GLY A 456 30.57 5.29 43.35
N GLY A 457 30.52 4.42 42.34
CA GLY A 457 30.92 3.01 42.46
C GLY A 457 30.23 2.12 41.43
N GLY A 458 31.02 1.54 40.52
CA GLY A 458 30.55 0.54 39.56
C GLY A 458 30.12 -0.78 40.22
N LEU A 459 29.42 -1.60 39.43
CA LEU A 459 28.98 -2.95 39.77
C LEU A 459 30.18 -3.86 40.13
N PRO A 460 30.14 -4.63 41.23
CA PRO A 460 31.08 -5.74 41.44
C PRO A 460 30.59 -7.03 40.78
N ALA A 461 31.56 -7.90 40.48
CA ALA A 461 31.47 -9.06 39.59
C ALA A 461 30.97 -10.37 40.23
N ASP A 462 30.25 -10.32 41.36
CA ASP A 462 29.74 -11.53 42.02
C ASP A 462 28.22 -11.41 42.24
N GLY A 463 27.48 -12.42 41.78
CA GLY A 463 26.02 -12.43 41.66
C GLY A 463 25.23 -12.21 42.96
N LEU A 464 23.94 -11.89 42.81
CA LEU A 464 23.01 -11.66 43.90
C LEU A 464 22.64 -12.97 44.64
N PRO A 465 22.56 -12.97 45.98
CA PRO A 465 22.27 -14.15 46.78
C PRO A 465 20.77 -14.48 46.86
N ALA A 466 20.50 -15.77 47.07
CA ALA A 466 19.19 -16.34 47.37
C ALA A 466 18.78 -15.98 48.81
N ASP A 467 17.64 -15.31 48.97
CA ASP A 467 16.74 -15.41 50.13
C ASP A 467 15.47 -14.59 49.82
N GLY A 468 14.43 -15.29 49.36
CA GLY A 468 13.13 -14.68 49.04
C GLY A 468 12.06 -15.64 48.53
N LEU A 469 12.24 -16.96 48.66
CA LEU A 469 11.23 -17.96 48.32
C LEU A 469 10.75 -18.64 49.62
N ALA A 470 9.60 -18.21 50.13
CA ALA A 470 8.85 -18.97 51.12
C ALA A 470 7.98 -20.00 50.38
N VAL A 471 8.11 -21.24 50.83
CA VAL A 471 7.52 -22.45 50.27
C VAL A 471 6.33 -22.81 51.14
N ASP A 472 5.11 -22.68 50.63
CA ASP A 472 3.94 -23.33 51.21
C ASP A 472 2.98 -23.74 50.08
N GLY A 473 2.77 -25.05 49.93
CA GLY A 473 1.61 -25.59 49.23
C GLY A 473 1.84 -26.31 47.90
N LEU A 474 2.81 -27.22 47.79
CA LEU A 474 2.76 -28.29 46.78
C LEU A 474 2.79 -29.66 47.46
N SER A 475 1.62 -30.28 47.61
CA SER A 475 1.53 -31.73 47.85
C SER A 475 1.37 -32.45 46.53
N ASN A 476 2.31 -33.34 46.22
CA ASN A 476 2.20 -34.32 45.15
C ASN A 476 1.05 -35.29 45.45
N GLY A 477 0.04 -35.29 44.59
CA GLY A 477 -1.04 -36.26 44.63
C GLY A 477 -2.27 -35.71 43.92
N ASP A 478 -2.25 -35.76 42.59
CA ASP A 478 -3.41 -36.05 41.73
C ASP A 478 -3.01 -35.88 40.26
N LEU A 479 -2.09 -36.73 39.79
CA LEU A 479 -2.11 -37.15 38.40
C LEU A 479 -3.10 -38.29 38.31
N SER A 480 -4.31 -38.02 37.83
CA SER A 480 -5.17 -39.04 37.25
C SER A 480 -5.51 -38.66 35.81
N ALA A 481 -5.21 -39.60 34.91
CA ALA A 481 -5.67 -39.59 33.54
C ALA A 481 -7.13 -40.03 33.55
N ASP A 482 -8.06 -39.09 33.37
CA ASP A 482 -9.38 -39.31 32.77
C ASP A 482 -10.05 -37.95 32.51
N GLY A 483 -10.75 -37.89 31.38
CA GLY A 483 -11.17 -36.66 30.72
C GLY A 483 -12.38 -35.94 31.31
N LEU A 484 -12.51 -34.70 30.84
CA LEU A 484 -13.73 -33.89 30.67
C LEU A 484 -14.64 -33.74 31.90
N SER A 485 -14.68 -32.52 32.48
CA SER A 485 -15.88 -32.09 33.21
C SER A 485 -16.26 -30.61 32.99
N ASN A 486 -17.52 -30.47 32.58
CA ASN A 486 -18.44 -29.32 32.59
C ASN A 486 -18.13 -28.13 33.51
N ARG A 487 -17.21 -27.24 33.11
CA ARG A 487 -17.30 -25.81 33.45
C ARG A 487 -16.98 -24.97 32.23
N GLY A 488 -17.92 -24.10 31.86
CA GLY A 488 -17.79 -23.22 30.70
C GLY A 488 -16.56 -22.33 30.83
N LEU A 489 -15.80 -22.27 29.74
CA LEU A 489 -14.66 -21.36 29.58
C LEU A 489 -15.17 -19.92 29.70
N SER A 490 -14.63 -19.18 30.67
CA SER A 490 -14.90 -17.76 30.84
C SER A 490 -13.85 -16.94 30.08
N ALA A 491 -14.20 -15.74 29.64
CA ALA A 491 -13.33 -14.87 28.83
C ALA A 491 -11.99 -14.46 29.52
N GLY A 492 -11.77 -14.85 30.79
CA GLY A 492 -10.54 -14.58 31.54
C GLY A 492 -9.51 -15.70 31.51
N ASP A 493 -9.80 -16.86 30.92
CA ASP A 493 -8.91 -18.05 30.97
C ASP A 493 -8.02 -18.23 29.73
N LEU A 494 -8.02 -17.28 28.78
CA LEU A 494 -7.18 -17.31 27.57
C LEU A 494 -5.86 -16.57 27.85
N SER A 495 -4.84 -17.28 28.33
CA SER A 495 -3.48 -16.71 28.42
C SER A 495 -2.90 -16.48 27.02
N ALA A 496 -2.06 -15.44 26.92
CA ALA A 496 -1.35 -15.02 25.73
C ALA A 496 -0.19 -15.98 25.33
N ASP A 497 -0.42 -17.28 25.44
CA ASP A 497 0.48 -18.31 24.92
C ASP A 497 -0.11 -18.78 23.59
N GLY A 498 0.67 -18.65 22.50
CA GLY A 498 0.20 -18.87 21.13
C GLY A 498 -0.58 -20.17 20.93
N LEU A 499 -1.60 -20.13 20.07
CA LEU A 499 -2.43 -21.31 19.78
C LEU A 499 -1.53 -22.43 19.20
N ALA A 500 -1.69 -23.67 19.69
CA ALA A 500 -0.79 -24.77 19.33
C ALA A 500 -1.02 -25.31 17.90
N GLY A 501 -2.03 -24.79 17.19
CA GLY A 501 -2.23 -25.01 15.76
C GLY A 501 -3.63 -24.62 15.25
N PRO A 502 -3.93 -24.92 13.97
CA PRO A 502 -5.22 -24.60 13.32
C PRO A 502 -6.46 -25.17 14.03
N ALA A 503 -6.38 -26.34 14.66
CA ALA A 503 -7.51 -26.97 15.35
C ALA A 503 -7.93 -26.21 16.62
N ASP A 504 -6.96 -25.68 17.38
CA ASP A 504 -7.24 -24.86 18.56
C ASP A 504 -7.84 -23.51 18.15
N ALA A 505 -7.32 -22.92 17.07
CA ALA A 505 -7.87 -21.70 16.49
C ALA A 505 -9.32 -21.90 15.99
N ALA A 506 -9.61 -23.01 15.31
CA ALA A 506 -10.96 -23.36 14.89
C ALA A 506 -11.91 -23.52 16.09
N SER A 507 -11.46 -24.19 17.16
CA SER A 507 -12.24 -24.36 18.39
C SER A 507 -12.58 -23.03 19.05
N LEU A 508 -11.63 -22.09 19.08
CA LEU A 508 -11.84 -20.73 19.58
C LEU A 508 -12.87 -19.96 18.74
N VAL A 509 -12.74 -20.01 17.40
CA VAL A 509 -13.69 -19.39 16.47
C VAL A 509 -15.12 -19.91 16.71
N LEU A 510 -15.27 -21.22 16.85
CA LEU A 510 -16.56 -21.86 17.09
C LEU A 510 -17.15 -21.49 18.46
N ALA A 511 -16.33 -21.42 19.50
CA ALA A 511 -16.76 -21.05 20.85
C ALA A 511 -17.28 -19.60 20.91
N GLY A 512 -16.61 -18.65 20.25
CA GLY A 512 -17.04 -17.24 20.20
C GLY A 512 -18.37 -17.03 19.47
N ALA A 513 -18.73 -17.95 18.56
CA ALA A 513 -19.93 -17.89 17.74
C ALA A 513 -21.14 -18.66 18.32
N ALA A 514 -21.05 -19.17 19.55
CA ALA A 514 -22.10 -20.01 20.14
C ALA A 514 -23.45 -19.27 20.18
N GLY A 515 -24.44 -19.77 19.44
CA GLY A 515 -25.78 -19.18 19.34
C GLY A 515 -25.86 -17.90 18.50
N ARG A 516 -24.83 -17.58 17.70
CA ARG A 516 -24.76 -16.37 16.88
C ARG A 516 -24.47 -16.70 15.40
N PRO A 517 -24.91 -15.87 14.44
CA PRO A 517 -24.39 -15.92 13.08
C PRO A 517 -22.86 -15.76 13.10
N LEU A 518 -22.16 -16.56 12.32
CA LEU A 518 -20.69 -16.53 12.22
C LEU A 518 -20.29 -15.92 10.88
N ILE A 519 -19.41 -14.91 10.94
CA ILE A 519 -18.83 -14.28 9.76
C ILE A 519 -17.31 -14.42 9.80
N LEU A 520 -16.75 -15.00 8.74
CA LEU A 520 -15.32 -15.27 8.58
C LEU A 520 -14.78 -14.31 7.51
N VAL A 521 -13.98 -13.33 7.93
CA VAL A 521 -13.41 -12.31 7.06
C VAL A 521 -11.98 -12.70 6.72
N VAL A 522 -11.72 -12.90 5.45
CA VAL A 522 -10.47 -13.48 4.95
C VAL A 522 -9.86 -12.56 3.89
N ARG A 523 -8.58 -12.76 3.64
CA ARG A 523 -7.85 -12.06 2.59
C ARG A 523 -6.89 -13.03 1.92
N ASP A 524 -7.01 -13.17 0.61
CA ASP A 524 -6.10 -13.95 -0.23
C ASP A 524 -5.91 -15.39 0.30
N VAL A 525 -7.00 -16.08 0.64
CA VAL A 525 -6.95 -17.41 1.29
C VAL A 525 -6.06 -18.40 0.55
N HIS A 526 -5.99 -18.30 -0.78
CA HIS A 526 -5.13 -19.16 -1.61
C HIS A 526 -3.64 -19.05 -1.29
N ARG A 527 -3.18 -17.93 -0.70
CA ARG A 527 -1.78 -17.69 -0.32
C ARG A 527 -1.45 -18.12 1.11
N HIS A 528 -2.46 -18.35 1.95
CA HIS A 528 -2.29 -18.52 3.39
C HIS A 528 -2.87 -19.84 3.87
N ARG A 529 -2.06 -20.89 3.82
CA ARG A 529 -2.46 -22.25 4.21
C ARG A 529 -3.05 -22.34 5.61
N TRP A 530 -2.49 -21.59 6.58
CA TRP A 530 -3.00 -21.59 7.95
C TRP A 530 -4.45 -21.08 8.05
N ILE A 531 -4.85 -20.13 7.20
CA ILE A 531 -6.23 -19.66 7.12
C ILE A 531 -7.10 -20.76 6.53
N ALA A 532 -6.68 -21.35 5.40
CA ALA A 532 -7.41 -22.43 4.75
C ALA A 532 -7.65 -23.63 5.68
N ASP A 533 -6.63 -24.08 6.41
CA ASP A 533 -6.72 -25.20 7.35
C ASP A 533 -7.73 -24.91 8.49
N ILE A 534 -7.85 -23.67 8.96
CA ILE A 534 -8.86 -23.28 9.96
C ILE A 534 -10.26 -23.24 9.33
N LEU A 535 -10.39 -22.65 8.15
CA LEU A 535 -11.67 -22.53 7.45
C LEU A 535 -12.27 -23.91 7.15
N ASP A 536 -11.47 -24.89 6.75
CA ASP A 536 -11.93 -26.26 6.48
C ASP A 536 -12.64 -26.85 7.72
N VAL A 537 -12.03 -26.74 8.90
CA VAL A 537 -12.61 -27.23 10.16
C VAL A 537 -13.87 -26.44 10.56
N VAL A 538 -13.81 -25.10 10.46
CA VAL A 538 -14.92 -24.24 10.87
C VAL A 538 -16.13 -24.43 9.95
N LEU A 539 -15.94 -24.48 8.64
CA LEU A 539 -17.02 -24.61 7.65
C LEU A 539 -17.63 -26.01 7.63
N GLU A 540 -16.88 -27.06 7.98
CA GLU A 540 -17.45 -28.39 8.21
C GLU A 540 -18.41 -28.40 9.42
N THR A 541 -18.07 -27.66 10.48
CA THR A 541 -18.86 -27.59 11.71
C THR A 541 -20.01 -26.57 11.62
N ARG A 542 -19.79 -25.46 10.93
CA ARG A 542 -20.71 -24.32 10.73
C ARG A 542 -20.87 -24.05 9.24
N PRO A 543 -21.55 -24.92 8.48
CA PRO A 543 -21.82 -24.70 7.07
C PRO A 543 -22.70 -23.47 6.81
N ASP A 544 -23.36 -22.95 7.86
CA ASP A 544 -24.12 -21.72 7.88
C ASP A 544 -23.27 -20.45 8.09
N ALA A 545 -21.94 -20.57 8.23
CA ALA A 545 -21.07 -19.41 8.32
C ALA A 545 -20.99 -18.66 6.97
N ILE A 546 -20.87 -17.34 7.04
CA ILE A 546 -20.68 -16.46 5.88
C ILE A 546 -19.19 -16.17 5.74
N VAL A 547 -18.63 -16.38 4.56
CA VAL A 547 -17.25 -16.00 4.25
C VAL A 547 -17.23 -14.67 3.51
N VAL A 548 -16.42 -13.73 3.96
CA VAL A 548 -16.19 -12.42 3.32
C VAL A 548 -14.73 -12.34 2.87
N GLU A 549 -14.48 -12.44 1.58
CA GLU A 549 -13.15 -12.34 0.96
C GLU A 549 -12.87 -10.89 0.55
N MET A 550 -11.89 -10.28 1.22
CA MET A 550 -11.46 -8.90 1.02
C MET A 550 -10.18 -8.76 0.19
N GLY A 551 -9.61 -9.86 -0.29
CA GLY A 551 -8.50 -9.92 -1.25
C GLY A 551 -8.95 -10.34 -2.65
N ILE A 552 -8.17 -11.22 -3.28
CA ILE A 552 -8.47 -11.80 -4.60
C ILE A 552 -9.35 -13.05 -4.42
N PRO A 553 -10.59 -13.07 -4.93
CA PRO A 553 -11.52 -14.19 -4.74
C PRO A 553 -11.24 -15.36 -5.70
N VAL A 554 -10.08 -16.02 -5.54
CA VAL A 554 -9.68 -17.19 -6.35
C VAL A 554 -10.56 -18.41 -6.05
N LYS A 555 -11.06 -18.53 -4.81
CA LYS A 555 -11.90 -19.64 -4.35
C LYS A 555 -13.22 -19.11 -3.81
N VAL A 556 -14.30 -19.86 -4.05
CA VAL A 556 -15.59 -19.66 -3.37
C VAL A 556 -15.65 -20.64 -2.20
N LEU A 557 -15.90 -20.12 -1.00
CA LEU A 557 -15.87 -20.88 0.25
C LEU A 557 -17.20 -20.75 0.99
N GLY A 558 -17.61 -21.81 1.69
CA GLY A 558 -18.80 -21.83 2.53
C GLY A 558 -20.13 -21.81 1.75
N GLY A 559 -21.25 -21.74 2.49
CA GLY A 559 -22.59 -21.68 1.90
C GLY A 559 -22.96 -20.31 1.34
N VAL A 560 -22.35 -19.24 1.86
CA VAL A 560 -22.43 -17.87 1.33
C VAL A 560 -21.02 -17.27 1.32
N HIS A 561 -20.61 -16.79 0.14
CA HIS A 561 -19.33 -16.15 -0.09
C HIS A 561 -19.53 -14.74 -0.65
N VAL A 562 -19.02 -13.74 0.05
CA VAL A 562 -19.08 -12.32 -0.34
C VAL A 562 -17.68 -11.87 -0.75
N ALA A 563 -17.51 -11.45 -1.99
CA ALA A 563 -16.24 -10.90 -2.48
C ALA A 563 -16.31 -9.37 -2.58
N THR A 564 -15.35 -8.66 -1.98
CA THR A 564 -15.25 -7.20 -2.03
C THR A 564 -14.11 -6.68 -2.89
N PHE A 565 -13.21 -7.56 -3.36
CA PHE A 565 -12.11 -7.23 -4.28
C PHE A 565 -11.16 -6.14 -3.76
N GLY A 566 -10.92 -6.11 -2.44
CA GLY A 566 -10.11 -5.11 -1.76
C GLY A 566 -10.58 -4.87 -0.33
N ALA A 567 -9.66 -4.42 0.52
CA ALA A 567 -9.86 -4.33 1.97
C ALA A 567 -10.03 -2.89 2.47
N THR A 568 -10.63 -2.02 1.65
CA THR A 568 -10.79 -0.60 1.98
C THR A 568 -11.92 -0.34 2.97
N ARG A 569 -11.96 0.86 3.56
CA ARG A 569 -13.09 1.32 4.37
C ARG A 569 -14.40 1.26 3.58
N ALA A 570 -14.38 1.69 2.32
CA ALA A 570 -15.55 1.63 1.44
C ALA A 570 -16.01 0.18 1.16
N CYS A 571 -15.07 -0.74 0.90
CA CYS A 571 -15.38 -2.15 0.67
C CYS A 571 -15.93 -2.83 1.94
N GLY A 572 -15.33 -2.56 3.10
CA GLY A 572 -15.80 -3.10 4.38
C GLY A 572 -17.19 -2.59 4.76
N GLN A 573 -17.46 -1.30 4.52
CA GLN A 573 -18.79 -0.70 4.69
C GLN A 573 -19.82 -1.36 3.76
N ALA A 574 -19.49 -1.54 2.48
CA ALA A 574 -20.39 -2.17 1.50
C ALA A 574 -20.75 -3.62 1.87
N ALA A 575 -19.78 -4.42 2.35
CA ALA A 575 -20.04 -5.77 2.84
C ALA A 575 -20.91 -5.77 4.11
N ALA A 576 -20.62 -4.89 5.06
CA ALA A 576 -21.41 -4.78 6.29
C ALA A 576 -22.86 -4.35 6.01
N GLU A 577 -23.07 -3.41 5.09
CA GLU A 577 -24.36 -2.95 4.60
C GLU A 577 -25.18 -4.11 3.98
N LEU A 578 -24.57 -4.88 3.07
CA LEU A 578 -25.18 -6.07 2.49
C LEU A 578 -25.59 -7.09 3.56
N ILE A 579 -24.70 -7.40 4.50
CA ILE A 579 -24.92 -8.40 5.55
C ILE A 579 -26.03 -7.97 6.51
N ALA A 580 -26.08 -6.68 6.87
CA ALA A 580 -27.08 -6.12 7.76
C ALA A 580 -28.42 -5.81 7.07
N GLY A 581 -28.45 -5.79 5.73
CA GLY A 581 -29.65 -5.45 4.94
C GLY A 581 -29.90 -3.94 4.80
N ALA A 582 -28.88 -3.12 5.04
CA ALA A 582 -28.90 -1.69 4.79
C ALA A 582 -28.38 -1.47 3.35
N ASN A 583 -29.23 -1.01 2.42
CA ASN A 583 -28.91 -0.82 1.00
C ASN A 583 -28.56 -2.10 0.21
N ILE A 584 -29.58 -2.81 -0.27
CA ILE A 584 -29.40 -3.96 -1.18
C ILE A 584 -29.35 -3.43 -2.63
N PRO A 585 -28.19 -3.41 -3.32
CA PRO A 585 -28.18 -3.22 -4.77
C PRO A 585 -28.86 -4.42 -5.46
N GLU A 586 -29.67 -4.18 -6.49
CA GLU A 586 -30.27 -5.27 -7.28
C GLU A 586 -29.17 -6.19 -7.84
N PRO A 587 -29.35 -7.52 -7.79
CA PRO A 587 -28.37 -8.45 -8.32
C PRO A 587 -28.19 -8.23 -9.83
N VAL A 588 -26.97 -7.92 -10.24
CA VAL A 588 -26.58 -7.94 -11.66
C VAL A 588 -26.51 -9.40 -12.07
N ALA A 589 -27.33 -9.79 -13.05
CA ALA A 589 -27.35 -11.13 -13.61
C ALA A 589 -25.95 -11.51 -14.15
N ALA A 590 -25.51 -12.72 -13.81
CA ALA A 590 -24.20 -13.29 -14.15
C ALA A 590 -23.95 -13.40 -15.67
#